data_AF-V5AAH5-F1
#
_entry.id   AF-V5AAH5-F1
#
_cell.length_a   1.000
_cell.length_b   1.000
_cell.length_c   1.000
_cell.angle_alpha   90.00
_cell.angle_beta   90.00
_cell.angle_gamma   90.00
#
_symmetry.space_group_name_H-M   'P 1'
#
loop_
_entity.id
_entity.type
_entity.pdbx_description
1 polymer ?
#
loop_
_entity_poly.entity_id
_entity_poly.type
_entity_poly.pdbx_seq_one_letter_code
_entity_poly.pdbx_strand_id
1 'polypeptide(L)'
;MSHSSDTVDDPEEAVATLDAKGGTVEVFAETVQIQRSSRSMFESKAIPLEEVTDVEYSDGFLTGHLQLRQTGVDSDGVGLISHPIDENTLHFPRTERDAAHGVRDAILERIDL
;
A
#
# COMPACT_ATOMS: atom_id res chain seq x y z
N MET A 1 10.46 14.05 41.70
CA MET A 1 10.27 12.79 40.98
C MET A 1 9.22 13.05 39.91
N SER A 2 9.64 13.49 38.73
CA SER A 2 8.72 13.74 37.61
C SER A 2 8.59 12.46 36.82
N HIS A 3 7.42 11.84 36.89
CA HIS A 3 7.03 10.72 36.05
C HIS A 3 6.54 11.32 34.73
N SER A 4 7.44 11.53 33.77
CA SER A 4 7.02 11.68 32.38
C SER A 4 6.81 10.26 31.87
N SER A 5 5.56 9.84 31.81
CA SER A 5 5.19 8.64 31.07
C SER A 5 5.34 8.99 29.60
N ASP A 6 6.55 8.77 29.09
CA ASP A 6 6.79 8.63 27.65
C ASP A 6 6.14 7.30 27.28
N THR A 7 4.85 7.34 26.99
CA THR A 7 4.15 6.20 26.39
C THR A 7 4.67 6.14 24.97
N VAL A 8 5.78 5.43 24.77
CA VAL A 8 6.18 4.98 23.45
C VAL A 8 5.06 4.07 22.98
N ASP A 9 4.24 4.60 22.09
CA ASP A 9 3.32 3.86 21.26
C ASP A 9 4.12 2.70 20.66
N ASP A 10 3.86 1.48 21.11
CA ASP A 10 4.54 0.29 20.60
C ASP A 10 4.24 0.27 19.10
N PRO A 11 5.25 0.34 18.21
CA PRO A 11 4.97 0.44 16.79
C PRO A 11 4.23 -0.84 16.40
N GLU A 12 2.95 -0.71 16.04
CA GLU A 12 2.14 -1.84 15.61
C GLU A 12 2.94 -2.65 14.58
N GLU A 13 3.15 -3.94 14.82
CA GLU A 13 3.96 -4.74 13.90
C GLU A 13 3.23 -4.88 12.57
N ALA A 14 3.89 -4.53 11.47
CA ALA A 14 3.33 -4.67 10.14
C ALA A 14 3.05 -6.15 9.85
N VAL A 15 1.83 -6.44 9.42
CA VAL A 15 1.35 -7.80 9.12
C VAL A 15 1.93 -8.29 7.80
N ALA A 16 2.09 -7.38 6.84
CA ALA A 16 2.71 -7.64 5.55
C ALA A 16 3.46 -6.40 5.10
N THR A 17 4.61 -6.62 4.47
CA THR A 17 5.46 -5.56 3.92
C THR A 17 5.86 -5.90 2.50
N LEU A 18 5.88 -4.89 1.62
CA LEU A 18 6.39 -4.96 0.26
C LEU A 18 7.37 -3.84 -0.01
N ASP A 19 8.60 -4.20 -0.40
CA ASP A 19 9.56 -3.26 -0.96
C ASP A 19 9.27 -3.01 -2.46
N ALA A 20 8.51 -1.95 -2.72
CA ALA A 20 8.14 -1.53 -4.06
C ALA A 20 9.21 -0.62 -4.68
N LYS A 21 9.09 -0.40 -6.00
CA LYS A 21 9.85 0.61 -6.71
C LYS A 21 9.41 1.99 -6.25
N GLY A 22 10.34 2.72 -5.66
CA GLY A 22 10.13 4.10 -5.24
C GLY A 22 9.46 4.23 -3.88
N GLY A 23 9.34 3.16 -3.11
CA GLY A 23 8.78 3.19 -1.76
C GLY A 23 8.50 1.81 -1.18
N THR A 24 8.02 1.77 0.05
CA THR A 24 7.64 0.55 0.77
C THR A 24 6.14 0.64 1.12
N VAL A 25 5.47 -0.51 1.16
CA VAL A 25 4.11 -0.62 1.67
C VAL A 25 4.03 -1.58 2.82
N GLU A 26 3.33 -1.15 3.85
CA GLU A 26 3.17 -1.86 5.10
C GLU A 26 1.68 -1.90 5.44
N VAL A 27 1.17 -3.09 5.74
CA VAL A 27 -0.21 -3.33 6.13
C VAL A 27 -0.24 -3.53 7.64
N PHE A 28 -0.98 -2.68 8.33
CA PHE A 28 -1.22 -2.77 9.78
C PHE A 28 -2.62 -3.31 10.06
N ALA A 29 -3.02 -3.34 11.33
CA ALA A 29 -4.33 -3.82 11.73
C ALA A 29 -5.47 -3.01 11.08
N GLU A 30 -5.35 -1.67 11.07
CA GLU A 30 -6.43 -0.76 10.65
C GLU A 30 -6.03 0.18 9.51
N THR A 31 -4.78 0.14 9.05
CA THR A 31 -4.23 1.12 8.11
C THR A 31 -3.24 0.46 7.14
N VAL A 32 -3.20 0.95 5.89
CA VAL A 32 -2.10 0.70 4.96
C VAL A 32 -1.23 1.94 4.85
N GLN A 33 0.07 1.80 5.10
CA GLN A 33 1.03 2.88 4.91
C GLN A 33 1.80 2.69 3.61
N ILE A 34 1.89 3.76 2.84
CA ILE A 34 2.71 3.86 1.64
C ILE A 34 3.82 4.87 1.94
N GLN A 35 5.03 4.37 2.17
CA GLN A 35 6.21 5.21 2.36
C GLN A 35 6.89 5.43 1.03
N ARG A 36 6.87 6.67 0.51
CA ARG A 36 7.52 7.01 -0.75
C ARG A 36 8.95 7.47 -0.50
N SER A 37 9.85 7.01 -1.36
CA SER A 37 11.22 7.51 -1.40
C SER A 37 11.25 8.97 -1.88
N SER A 38 12.29 9.71 -1.53
CA SER A 38 12.50 11.11 -1.97
C SER A 38 12.62 11.28 -3.50
N ARG A 39 12.70 10.19 -4.26
CA ARG A 39 12.72 10.17 -5.73
C ARG A 39 11.33 9.99 -6.35
N SER A 40 10.31 9.72 -5.54
CA SER A 40 8.92 9.61 -5.97
C SER A 40 8.33 10.99 -6.24
N MET A 41 7.41 11.07 -7.21
CA MET A 41 6.58 12.27 -7.43
C MET A 41 5.36 12.35 -6.49
N PHE A 42 5.02 11.25 -5.82
CA PHE A 42 3.96 11.15 -4.84
C PHE A 42 4.52 11.22 -3.43
N GLU A 43 3.76 11.81 -2.51
CA GLU A 43 4.07 11.87 -1.08
C GLU A 43 3.75 10.53 -0.40
N SER A 44 4.39 10.30 0.75
CA SER A 44 4.00 9.19 1.62
C SER A 44 2.60 9.45 2.17
N LYS A 45 1.80 8.39 2.32
CA LYS A 45 0.43 8.48 2.84
C LYS A 45 0.07 7.26 3.67
N ALA A 46 -0.89 7.45 4.57
CA ALA A 46 -1.56 6.39 5.30
C ALA A 46 -3.02 6.35 4.83
N ILE A 47 -3.53 5.16 4.54
CA ILE A 47 -4.91 4.92 4.10
C ILE A 47 -5.58 4.06 5.17
N PRO A 48 -6.61 4.57 5.87
CA PRO A 48 -7.43 3.74 6.74
C PRO A 48 -8.02 2.58 5.93
N LEU A 49 -8.01 1.36 6.47
CA LEU A 49 -8.53 0.19 5.74
C LEU A 49 -10.03 0.32 5.45
N GLU A 50 -10.79 1.06 6.27
CA GLU A 50 -12.19 1.39 6.00
C GLU A 50 -12.39 2.22 4.72
N GLU A 51 -11.35 2.94 4.26
CA GLU A 51 -11.38 3.68 3.01
C GLU A 51 -10.95 2.81 1.81
N VAL A 52 -10.30 1.66 2.04
CA VAL A 52 -9.85 0.76 0.98
C VAL A 52 -11.02 -0.11 0.52
N THR A 53 -11.33 -0.08 -0.77
CA THR A 53 -12.46 -0.79 -1.36
C THR A 53 -12.07 -2.03 -2.15
N ASP A 54 -10.84 -2.09 -2.65
CA ASP A 54 -10.29 -3.24 -3.37
C ASP A 54 -8.76 -3.10 -3.52
N VAL A 55 -8.10 -4.20 -3.87
CA VAL A 55 -6.70 -4.21 -4.31
C VAL A 55 -6.58 -5.00 -5.62
N GLU A 56 -6.17 -4.30 -6.67
CA GLU A 56 -5.83 -4.94 -7.93
C GLU A 56 -4.35 -5.37 -7.94
N TYR A 57 -4.10 -6.58 -8.44
CA TYR A 57 -2.77 -7.15 -8.61
C TYR A 57 -2.53 -7.51 -10.07
N SER A 58 -1.36 -7.12 -10.58
CA SER A 58 -0.88 -7.55 -11.89
C SER A 58 0.56 -8.04 -11.80
N ASP A 59 0.81 -9.26 -12.25
CA ASP A 59 2.13 -9.89 -12.29
C ASP A 59 3.14 -9.14 -13.19
N GLY A 60 2.65 -8.63 -14.32
CA GLY A 60 3.44 -8.18 -15.47
C GLY A 60 4.44 -9.21 -16.01
N PHE A 61 5.14 -8.88 -17.10
CA PHE A 61 6.32 -9.67 -17.50
C PHE A 61 7.49 -9.28 -16.60
N LEU A 62 8.10 -8.11 -16.76
CA LEU A 62 9.30 -7.75 -15.96
C LEU A 62 9.00 -7.15 -14.58
N THR A 63 7.88 -6.45 -14.47
CA THR A 63 7.47 -5.71 -13.27
C THR A 63 5.97 -5.87 -13.11
N GLY A 64 5.55 -6.22 -11.90
CA GLY A 64 4.14 -6.21 -11.52
C GLY A 64 3.74 -4.89 -10.86
N HIS A 65 2.46 -4.75 -10.57
CA HIS A 65 1.96 -3.66 -9.74
C HIS A 65 0.80 -4.10 -8.84
N LEU A 66 0.71 -3.42 -7.70
CA LEU A 66 -0.47 -3.35 -6.84
C LEU A 66 -1.12 -1.99 -7.03
N GLN A 67 -2.45 -1.95 -7.08
CA GLN A 67 -3.24 -0.73 -7.08
C GLN A 67 -4.26 -0.81 -5.94
N LEU A 68 -4.18 0.10 -4.97
CA LEU A 68 -5.21 0.22 -3.94
C LEU A 68 -6.36 1.08 -4.45
N ARG A 69 -7.58 0.54 -4.42
CA ARG A 69 -8.80 1.31 -4.65
C ARG A 69 -9.22 1.93 -3.33
N GLN A 70 -9.38 3.25 -3.31
CA GLN A 70 -9.73 4.02 -2.12
C GLN A 70 -11.00 4.83 -2.38
N THR A 71 -11.90 4.88 -1.39
CA THR A 71 -13.11 5.69 -1.43
C THR A 71 -12.74 7.16 -1.58
N GLY A 72 -13.43 7.88 -2.48
CA GLY A 72 -13.18 9.30 -2.71
C GLY A 72 -11.90 9.62 -3.50
N VAL A 73 -11.09 8.59 -3.83
CA VAL A 73 -10.01 8.69 -4.80
C VAL A 73 -10.51 8.03 -6.07
N ASP A 74 -10.90 8.86 -7.06
CA ASP A 74 -11.11 8.39 -8.42
C ASP A 74 -9.80 7.80 -8.91
N SER A 75 -9.67 6.48 -8.81
CA SER A 75 -8.55 5.76 -9.40
C SER A 75 -8.89 5.66 -10.88
N ASP A 76 -8.66 6.78 -11.58
CA ASP A 76 -9.04 7.10 -12.96
C ASP A 76 -9.44 5.85 -13.75
N GLY A 77 -10.72 5.49 -13.57
CA GLY A 77 -11.32 4.38 -14.24
C GLY A 77 -11.62 4.81 -15.66
N VAL A 78 -10.90 4.22 -16.61
CA VAL A 78 -11.34 4.03 -18.00
C VAL A 78 -11.11 5.22 -18.94
N GLY A 79 -9.84 5.42 -19.32
CA GLY A 79 -9.47 5.79 -20.69
C GLY A 79 -8.75 4.62 -21.34
N LEU A 80 -9.30 4.05 -22.43
CA LEU A 80 -8.85 2.82 -23.12
C LEU A 80 -7.39 2.79 -23.65
N ILE A 81 -6.49 3.69 -23.23
CA ILE A 81 -5.17 3.83 -23.87
C ILE A 81 -4.00 4.14 -22.90
N SER A 82 -4.20 4.30 -21.60
CA SER A 82 -3.08 4.38 -20.64
C SER A 82 -3.56 4.04 -19.25
N HIS A 83 -2.89 3.11 -18.54
CA HIS A 83 -3.15 2.89 -17.12
C HIS A 83 -2.60 4.11 -16.37
N PRO A 84 -3.46 4.97 -15.78
CA PRO A 84 -2.98 6.08 -14.97
C PRO A 84 -2.29 5.50 -13.73
N ILE A 85 -1.05 5.94 -13.51
CA ILE A 85 -0.31 5.65 -12.29
C ILE A 85 -0.65 6.79 -11.33
N ASP A 86 -1.17 6.45 -10.15
CA ASP A 86 -1.53 7.40 -9.10
C ASP A 86 -0.78 7.09 -7.79
N GLU A 87 -1.12 7.83 -6.74
CA GLU A 87 -0.50 7.70 -5.41
C GLU A 87 -0.74 6.34 -4.74
N ASN A 88 -1.71 5.56 -5.22
CA ASN A 88 -2.05 4.22 -4.74
C ASN A 88 -1.43 3.10 -5.59
N THR A 89 -0.72 3.44 -6.68
CA THR A 89 -0.03 2.46 -7.52
C THR A 89 1.39 2.16 -7.03
N LEU A 90 1.73 0.87 -6.98
CA LEU A 90 3.00 0.38 -6.44
C LEU A 90 3.57 -0.70 -7.34
N HIS A 91 4.70 -0.41 -7.98
CA HIS A 91 5.33 -1.34 -8.90
C HIS A 91 6.35 -2.19 -8.17
N PHE A 92 6.44 -3.47 -8.46
CA PHE A 92 7.41 -4.36 -7.81
C PHE A 92 8.16 -5.21 -8.85
N PRO A 93 9.44 -5.54 -8.60
CA PRO A 93 10.16 -6.48 -9.45
C PRO A 93 9.63 -7.92 -9.23
N ARG A 94 9.91 -8.81 -10.18
CA ARG A 94 9.53 -10.23 -10.07
C ARG A 94 9.91 -10.91 -8.76
N THR A 95 11.03 -10.51 -8.15
CA THR A 95 11.53 -11.08 -6.90
C THR A 95 10.63 -10.81 -5.70
N GLU A 96 9.79 -9.78 -5.78
CA GLU A 96 8.90 -9.34 -4.68
C GLU A 96 7.46 -9.79 -4.89
N ARG A 97 7.21 -10.75 -5.79
CA ARG A 97 5.84 -11.22 -6.10
C ARG A 97 5.16 -11.86 -4.90
N ASP A 98 5.89 -12.67 -4.14
CA ASP A 98 5.34 -13.34 -2.97
C ASP A 98 4.98 -12.32 -1.88
N ALA A 99 5.83 -11.30 -1.67
CA ALA A 99 5.53 -10.18 -0.78
C ALA A 99 4.33 -9.36 -1.26
N ALA A 100 4.22 -9.11 -2.57
CA ALA A 100 3.08 -8.39 -3.15
C ALA A 100 1.76 -9.18 -3.03
N HIS A 101 1.81 -10.51 -3.18
CA HIS A 101 0.66 -11.37 -2.88
C HIS A 101 0.30 -11.31 -1.40
N GLY A 102 1.28 -11.40 -0.50
CA GLY A 102 1.04 -11.29 0.94
C GLY A 102 0.41 -9.96 1.33
N VAL A 103 0.86 -8.83 0.76
CA VAL A 103 0.25 -7.52 0.98
C VAL A 103 -1.18 -7.46 0.46
N ARG A 104 -1.45 -7.95 -0.76
CA ARG A 104 -2.81 -8.01 -1.30
C ARG A 104 -3.71 -8.81 -0.39
N ASP A 105 -3.31 -10.04 -0.07
CA ASP A 105 -4.13 -10.97 0.69
C ASP A 105 -4.40 -10.40 2.10
N ALA A 106 -3.38 -9.83 2.75
CA ALA A 106 -3.53 -9.18 4.06
C ALA A 106 -4.51 -8.00 4.06
N ILE A 107 -4.59 -7.23 2.96
CA ILE A 107 -5.57 -6.15 2.80
C ILE A 107 -6.97 -6.73 2.57
N LEU A 108 -7.11 -7.67 1.63
CA LEU A 108 -8.40 -8.29 1.29
C LEU A 108 -9.03 -9.01 2.48
N GLU A 109 -8.22 -9.71 3.29
CA GLU A 109 -8.66 -10.36 4.53
C GLU A 109 -9.20 -9.38 5.59
N ARG A 110 -8.83 -8.08 5.51
CA ARG A 110 -9.22 -7.06 6.49
C ARG A 110 -10.37 -6.17 6.07
N ILE A 111 -10.62 -6.04 4.77
CA ILE A 111 -11.72 -5.20 4.25
C ILE A 111 -13.05 -5.94 4.12
N ASP A 112 -13.14 -7.19 4.62
CA ASP A 112 -14.37 -8.00 4.72
C ASP A 112 -15.19 -8.01 3.40
N LEU A 113 -14.54 -8.32 2.26
CA LEU A 113 -15.21 -8.53 0.96
C LEU A 113 -15.79 -9.94 0.81
#